data_AF-A0A3N5RGG5-F1
#
_entry.id   AF-A0A3N5RGG5-F1
#
_cell.length_a   1.000
_cell.length_b   1.000
_cell.length_c   1.000
_cell.angle_alpha   90.00
_cell.angle_beta   90.00
_cell.angle_gamma   90.00
#
_symmetry.space_group_name_H-M   'P 1'
#
loop_
_entity.id
_entity.type
_entity.pdbx_description
1 polymer ?
#
loop_
_entity_poly.entity_id
_entity_poly.type
_entity_poly.pdbx_seq_one_letter_code
_entity_poly.pdbx_strand_id
1 'polypeptide(L)'
;MAYKESEIRNFIVKLRSRASKIDRTAEKIEDLQVADSLKSSADSLEDWLEEKMPGEIPVDLVALLPEEFIPFDYHQNLSSFPVFQTEPAASPGAREPSDITILPIIQKIESSFAVSFQAGIAYLEGITTEQLQHPEVTALLTRLVQQNLVSLNYDVAHALASRCLKEDPENTSLLNLLLISKNLSDARNFWKKGDYGGCKDCTADVKMLQDGYLFLTCLLQWFFTEAEKEQDCFKGNRVLKLFSRDDPNLPEYLQRAHKTRETTFNLVGKIFKDSHTAGMEQLKKFQSEHPDDTDILRLAEKQAEEYLEAMDTEHAREVAEAVRLDSLIDLVAALDEVKAAFEKRDPAGLKAGALKANELQARYQVERR
;
A
#
# COMPACT_ATOMS: atom_id res chain seq x y z
N MET A 1 19.15 10.95 -20.39
CA MET A 1 17.95 11.44 -21.11
C MET A 1 17.93 12.97 -20.99
N ALA A 2 17.74 13.71 -22.08
CA ALA A 2 17.67 15.17 -22.04
C ALA A 2 16.22 15.63 -21.78
N TYR A 3 15.98 16.32 -20.66
CA TYR A 3 14.69 16.94 -20.34
C TYR A 3 14.44 18.15 -21.25
N LYS A 4 13.17 18.39 -21.63
CA LYS A 4 12.82 19.59 -22.41
C LYS A 4 12.87 20.82 -21.50
N GLU A 5 13.35 21.96 -22.01
CA GLU A 5 13.41 23.23 -21.26
C GLU A 5 12.07 23.58 -20.60
N SER A 6 10.95 23.36 -21.28
CA SER A 6 9.61 23.60 -20.73
C SER A 6 9.27 22.74 -19.51
N GLU A 7 9.82 21.53 -19.42
CA GLU A 7 9.64 20.63 -18.28
C GLU A 7 10.45 21.10 -17.08
N ILE A 8 11.69 21.58 -17.32
CA ILE A 8 12.58 22.12 -16.29
C ILE A 8 12.05 23.46 -15.75
N ARG A 9 11.51 24.34 -16.61
CA ARG A 9 10.87 25.60 -16.17
C ARG A 9 9.62 25.35 -15.32
N ASN A 10 8.78 24.39 -15.72
CA ASN A 10 7.64 23.97 -14.89
C ASN A 10 8.10 23.39 -13.54
N PHE A 11 9.25 22.72 -13.52
CA PHE A 11 9.84 22.17 -12.31
C PHE A 11 10.31 23.26 -11.33
N ILE A 12 11.02 24.29 -11.81
CA ILE A 12 11.44 25.45 -11.01
C ILE A 12 10.24 26.14 -10.35
N VAL A 13 9.13 26.31 -11.09
CA VAL A 13 7.89 26.90 -10.56
C VAL A 13 7.31 26.06 -9.41
N LYS A 14 7.32 24.73 -9.54
CA LYS A 14 6.82 23.82 -8.48
C LYS A 14 7.70 23.85 -7.23
N LEU A 15 9.03 23.87 -7.38
CA LEU A 15 9.96 23.98 -6.25
C LEU A 15 9.73 25.28 -5.46
N ARG A 16 9.64 26.42 -6.16
CA ARG A 16 9.36 27.73 -5.53
C ARG A 16 7.99 27.77 -4.85
N SER A 17 6.96 27.19 -5.48
CA SER A 17 5.62 27.09 -4.89
C SER A 17 5.63 26.27 -3.59
N ARG A 18 6.34 25.14 -3.58
CA ARG A 18 6.46 24.26 -2.41
C ARG A 18 7.27 24.91 -1.28
N ALA A 19 8.39 25.55 -1.61
CA ALA A 19 9.17 26.32 -0.64
C ALA A 19 8.34 27.44 0.00
N SER A 20 7.57 28.19 -0.79
CA SER A 20 6.69 29.25 -0.28
C SER A 20 5.55 28.70 0.60
N LYS A 21 5.06 27.49 0.32
CA LYS A 21 4.06 26.83 1.18
C LYS A 21 4.67 26.43 2.52
N ILE A 22 5.87 25.85 2.52
CA ILE A 22 6.59 25.47 3.75
C ILE A 22 6.93 26.70 4.58
N ASP A 23 7.45 27.78 3.98
CA ASP A 23 7.73 29.05 4.68
C ASP A 23 6.51 29.60 5.43
N ARG A 24 5.31 29.48 4.84
CA ARG A 24 4.07 29.99 5.42
C ARG A 24 3.51 29.13 6.53
N THR A 25 3.89 27.86 6.59
CA THR A 25 3.38 26.87 7.55
C THR A 25 4.46 26.37 8.50
N ALA A 26 5.67 26.92 8.44
CA ALA A 26 6.80 26.48 9.24
C ALA A 26 6.60 26.84 10.71
N GLU A 27 6.59 25.83 11.56
CA GLU A 27 6.55 25.98 13.02
C GLU A 27 7.93 25.75 13.66
N LYS A 28 8.89 25.25 12.87
CA LYS A 28 10.24 24.88 13.31
C LYS A 28 11.32 25.43 12.38
N ILE A 29 12.54 25.57 12.91
CA ILE A 29 13.70 26.10 12.18
C ILE A 29 14.12 25.12 11.06
N GLU A 30 13.97 23.81 11.29
CA GLU A 30 14.27 22.80 10.29
C GLU A 30 13.36 22.90 9.05
N ASP A 31 12.10 23.32 9.23
CA ASP A 31 11.16 23.52 8.11
C ASP A 31 11.61 24.70 7.23
N LEU A 32 12.13 25.77 7.84
CA LEU A 32 12.70 26.92 7.14
C LEU A 32 14.00 26.54 6.38
N GLN A 33 14.83 25.67 6.96
CA GLN A 33 16.03 25.15 6.28
C GLN A 33 15.68 24.33 5.04
N VAL A 34 14.60 23.54 5.10
CA VAL A 34 14.07 22.81 3.94
C VAL A 34 13.54 23.78 2.88
N ALA A 35 12.80 24.82 3.27
CA ALA A 35 12.30 25.82 2.34
C ALA A 35 13.43 26.59 1.64
N ASP A 36 14.49 26.96 2.35
CA ASP A 36 15.65 27.65 1.78
C ASP A 36 16.47 26.73 0.86
N SER A 37 16.61 25.45 1.19
CA SER A 37 17.24 24.47 0.31
C SER A 37 16.46 24.28 -1.00
N LEU A 38 15.13 24.25 -0.94
CA LEU A 38 14.26 24.16 -2.13
C LEU A 38 14.35 25.42 -3.02
N LYS A 39 14.44 26.62 -2.43
CA LYS A 39 14.66 27.87 -3.19
C LYS A 39 16.03 27.85 -3.86
N SER A 40 17.09 27.54 -3.11
CA SER A 40 18.46 27.48 -3.64
C SER A 40 18.60 26.48 -4.77
N SER A 41 17.88 25.36 -4.71
CA SER A 41 17.84 24.35 -5.78
C SER A 41 17.11 24.85 -7.02
N ALA A 42 16.01 25.58 -6.84
CA ALA A 42 15.27 26.19 -7.95
C ALA A 42 16.07 27.28 -8.65
N ASP A 43 16.79 28.11 -7.88
CA ASP A 43 17.66 29.16 -8.41
C ASP A 43 18.84 28.56 -9.19
N SER A 44 19.48 27.52 -8.65
CA SER A 44 20.57 26.80 -9.33
C SER A 44 20.13 26.15 -10.66
N LEU A 45 18.88 25.71 -10.75
CA LEU A 45 18.30 25.16 -11.99
C LEU A 45 17.94 26.23 -13.01
N GLU A 46 17.52 27.41 -12.53
CA GLU A 46 17.24 28.56 -13.39
C GLU A 46 18.55 29.12 -13.97
N ASP A 47 19.58 29.27 -13.14
CA ASP A 47 20.93 29.66 -13.56
C ASP A 47 21.52 28.65 -14.57
N TRP A 48 21.34 27.35 -14.33
CA TRP A 48 21.77 26.30 -15.27
C TRP A 48 21.04 26.35 -16.61
N LEU A 49 19.73 26.62 -16.60
CA LEU A 49 18.92 26.80 -17.81
C LEU A 49 19.36 28.03 -18.62
N GLU A 50 19.81 29.09 -17.93
CA GLU A 50 20.31 30.31 -18.56
C GLU A 50 21.72 30.15 -19.13
N GLU A 51 22.57 29.30 -18.53
CA GLU A 51 23.95 29.06 -18.98
C GLU A 51 24.14 27.93 -20.02
N LYS A 52 23.20 26.97 -20.15
CA LYS A 52 23.36 25.77 -21.02
C LYS A 52 22.09 25.44 -21.84
N MET A 53 22.19 25.42 -23.18
CA MET A 53 21.19 24.79 -24.07
C MET A 53 21.57 23.33 -24.42
N PRO A 54 20.58 22.48 -24.76
CA PRO A 54 20.12 21.37 -23.93
C PRO A 54 21.19 20.29 -23.69
N GLY A 55 21.31 19.85 -22.44
CA GLY A 55 22.17 18.75 -22.01
C GLY A 55 21.64 18.12 -20.72
N GLU A 56 22.23 17.00 -20.31
CA GLU A 56 21.78 16.25 -19.14
C GLU A 56 21.92 17.10 -17.86
N ILE A 57 20.88 17.06 -17.01
CA ILE A 57 20.87 17.74 -15.71
C ILE A 57 22.00 17.15 -14.86
N PRO A 58 22.83 17.97 -14.19
CA PRO A 58 23.87 17.49 -13.28
C PRO A 58 23.30 16.51 -12.25
N VAL A 59 23.98 15.38 -12.03
CA VAL A 59 23.53 14.27 -11.18
C VAL A 59 23.16 14.72 -9.77
N ASP A 60 23.85 15.75 -9.27
CA ASP A 60 23.63 16.32 -7.94
C ASP A 60 22.26 17.04 -7.81
N LEU A 61 21.68 17.51 -8.92
CA LEU A 61 20.35 18.13 -8.99
C LEU A 61 19.23 17.10 -9.21
N VAL A 62 19.54 15.93 -9.77
CA VAL A 62 18.58 14.81 -9.96
C VAL A 62 18.16 14.21 -8.62
N ALA A 63 19.07 14.19 -7.64
CA ALA A 63 18.79 13.73 -6.27
C ALA A 63 17.78 14.62 -5.50
N LEU A 64 17.48 15.82 -6.02
CA LEU A 64 16.55 16.78 -5.43
C LEU A 64 15.17 16.78 -6.15
N LEU A 65 14.95 15.89 -7.13
CA LEU A 65 13.68 15.74 -7.84
C LEU A 65 12.65 14.99 -6.96
N PRO A 66 11.41 15.50 -6.80
CA PRO A 66 10.29 14.69 -6.31
C PRO A 66 9.93 13.60 -7.34
N GLU A 67 9.62 12.40 -6.85
CA GLU A 67 9.34 11.16 -7.60
C GLU A 67 8.31 11.27 -8.74
N GLU A 68 7.50 12.33 -8.75
CA GLU A 68 6.42 12.59 -9.72
C GLU A 68 6.90 12.88 -11.17
N PHE A 69 8.20 13.04 -11.39
CA PHE A 69 8.78 13.37 -12.69
C PHE A 69 9.66 12.28 -13.31
N ILE A 70 9.69 11.08 -12.70
CA ILE A 70 10.26 9.88 -13.33
C ILE A 70 9.10 9.19 -14.06
N PRO A 71 9.00 9.23 -15.40
CA PRO A 71 7.93 8.53 -16.09
C PRO A 71 8.22 7.02 -16.05
N PHE A 72 7.47 6.28 -15.24
CA PHE A 72 7.55 4.81 -15.22
C PHE A 72 6.30 4.21 -15.86
N ASP A 73 6.49 3.70 -17.08
CA ASP A 73 5.50 2.94 -17.85
C ASP A 73 5.59 1.46 -17.43
N TYR A 74 4.76 1.05 -16.47
CA TYR A 74 4.93 -0.21 -15.72
C TYR A 74 4.37 -1.47 -16.43
N HIS A 75 3.73 -1.34 -17.59
CA HIS A 75 3.06 -2.47 -18.24
C HIS A 75 3.92 -3.33 -19.18
N GLN A 76 5.20 -3.00 -19.39
CA GLN A 76 6.07 -3.78 -20.30
C GLN A 76 7.23 -4.53 -19.63
N ASN A 77 7.33 -4.58 -18.29
CA ASN A 77 8.62 -4.90 -17.68
C ASN A 77 8.59 -5.86 -16.48
N LEU A 78 7.85 -6.96 -16.59
CA LEU A 78 8.23 -8.20 -15.87
C LEU A 78 9.66 -8.68 -16.23
N SER A 79 10.20 -8.18 -17.36
CA SER A 79 11.58 -8.35 -17.82
C SER A 79 12.61 -7.41 -17.20
N SER A 80 12.22 -6.41 -16.40
CA SER A 80 13.16 -5.46 -15.76
C SER A 80 13.19 -5.51 -14.24
N PHE A 81 12.72 -6.60 -13.63
CA PHE A 81 13.31 -6.96 -12.34
C PHE A 81 14.83 -7.06 -12.57
N PRO A 82 15.68 -6.43 -11.73
CA PRO A 82 17.11 -6.50 -11.93
C PRO A 82 17.48 -7.98 -12.04
N VAL A 83 18.07 -8.35 -13.18
CA VAL A 83 18.78 -9.62 -13.29
C VAL A 83 19.81 -9.56 -12.18
N PHE A 84 19.59 -10.34 -11.12
CA PHE A 84 20.47 -10.37 -9.97
C PHE A 84 21.85 -10.82 -10.47
N GLN A 85 22.75 -9.85 -10.63
CA GLN A 85 24.17 -10.13 -10.45
C GLN A 85 24.37 -10.24 -8.95
N THR A 86 24.13 -11.44 -8.41
CA THR A 86 24.82 -11.82 -7.19
C THR A 86 26.29 -11.76 -7.54
N GLU A 87 27.05 -10.80 -7.00
CA GLU A 87 28.48 -11.02 -6.86
C GLU A 87 28.61 -12.37 -6.17
N PRO A 88 29.35 -13.34 -6.76
CA PRO A 88 29.56 -14.61 -6.09
C PRO A 88 30.18 -14.27 -4.75
N ALA A 89 29.49 -14.64 -3.66
CA ALA A 89 30.07 -14.57 -2.34
C ALA A 89 31.45 -15.21 -2.44
N ALA A 90 32.49 -14.46 -2.11
CA ALA A 90 33.85 -14.97 -2.12
C ALA A 90 33.89 -16.18 -1.18
N SER A 91 33.80 -17.37 -1.77
CA SER A 91 33.79 -18.61 -1.02
C SER A 91 35.14 -18.74 -0.33
N PRO A 92 35.22 -18.84 1.01
CA PRO A 92 36.48 -19.11 1.69
C PRO A 92 36.86 -20.56 1.38
N GLY A 93 37.73 -20.72 0.38
CA GLY A 93 38.21 -22.01 -0.08
C GLY A 93 37.83 -22.27 -1.53
N ALA A 94 38.73 -21.92 -2.44
CA ALA A 94 38.73 -22.49 -3.78
C ALA A 94 38.90 -24.01 -3.64
N ARG A 95 37.77 -24.74 -3.69
CA ARG A 95 37.78 -26.19 -3.90
C ARG A 95 38.25 -26.43 -5.34
N GLU A 96 39.11 -27.43 -5.51
CA GLU A 96 39.65 -27.83 -6.81
C GLU A 96 38.52 -28.03 -7.84
N PRO A 97 38.76 -27.74 -9.14
CA PRO A 97 37.75 -27.89 -10.17
C PRO A 97 37.33 -29.36 -10.26
N SER A 98 36.11 -29.66 -9.82
CA SER A 98 35.52 -30.98 -10.00
C SER A 98 35.29 -31.23 -11.49
N ASP A 99 35.68 -32.40 -12.01
CA ASP A 99 35.47 -32.87 -13.40
C ASP A 99 33.97 -33.05 -13.80
N ILE A 100 33.04 -32.50 -13.02
CA ILE A 100 31.60 -32.63 -13.22
C ILE A 100 31.17 -31.67 -14.33
N THR A 101 30.65 -32.22 -15.43
CA THR A 101 30.01 -31.40 -16.48
C THR A 101 28.63 -30.93 -15.99
N ILE A 102 28.53 -29.66 -15.60
CA ILE A 102 27.32 -29.08 -14.95
C ILE A 102 26.27 -28.57 -15.94
N LEU A 103 26.68 -28.16 -17.15
CA LEU A 103 25.78 -27.57 -18.14
C LEU A 103 24.54 -28.44 -18.47
N PRO A 104 24.67 -29.78 -18.67
CA PRO A 104 23.50 -30.63 -18.90
C PRO A 104 22.55 -30.71 -17.70
N ILE A 105 23.09 -30.58 -16.49
CA ILE A 105 22.30 -30.59 -15.24
C ILE A 105 21.48 -29.31 -15.16
N ILE A 106 22.10 -28.14 -15.38
CA ILE A 106 21.42 -26.83 -15.43
C ILE A 106 20.26 -26.87 -16.46
N GLN A 107 20.54 -27.27 -17.69
CA GLN A 107 19.53 -27.35 -18.76
C GLN A 107 18.39 -28.31 -18.39
N LYS A 108 18.70 -29.39 -17.68
CA LYS A 108 17.70 -30.37 -17.26
C LYS A 108 16.85 -29.87 -16.09
N ILE A 109 17.42 -29.12 -15.15
CA ILE A 109 16.67 -28.40 -14.09
C ILE A 109 15.69 -27.42 -14.75
N GLU A 110 16.19 -26.53 -15.61
CA GLU A 110 15.36 -25.50 -16.26
C GLU A 110 14.23 -26.12 -17.09
N SER A 111 14.54 -27.13 -17.91
CA SER A 111 13.51 -27.82 -18.71
C SER A 111 12.50 -28.60 -17.85
N SER A 112 12.91 -29.13 -16.70
CA SER A 112 11.99 -29.86 -15.80
C SER A 112 11.03 -28.89 -15.09
N PHE A 113 11.54 -27.76 -14.58
CA PHE A 113 10.68 -26.71 -13.98
C PHE A 113 9.80 -25.98 -15.01
N ALA A 114 10.22 -25.93 -16.28
CA ALA A 114 9.38 -25.43 -17.36
C ALA A 114 8.17 -26.36 -17.65
N VAL A 115 8.29 -27.67 -17.39
CA VAL A 115 7.20 -28.63 -17.54
C VAL A 115 6.25 -28.58 -16.34
N SER A 116 6.78 -28.73 -15.12
CA SER A 116 6.00 -28.58 -13.89
C SER A 116 6.91 -28.48 -12.66
N PHE A 117 6.38 -27.94 -11.56
CA PHE A 117 7.09 -27.92 -10.29
C PHE A 117 7.43 -29.33 -9.80
N GLN A 118 6.48 -30.28 -9.88
CA GLN A 118 6.71 -31.67 -9.48
C GLN A 118 7.80 -32.34 -10.33
N ALA A 119 7.86 -32.08 -11.64
CA ALA A 119 8.92 -32.59 -12.50
C ALA A 119 10.29 -32.02 -12.11
N GLY A 120 10.34 -30.72 -11.79
CA GLY A 120 11.54 -30.08 -11.26
C GLY A 120 12.03 -30.71 -9.95
N ILE A 121 11.15 -30.87 -8.97
CA ILE A 121 11.49 -31.53 -7.69
C ILE A 121 11.93 -32.97 -7.89
N ALA A 122 11.22 -33.76 -8.71
CA ALA A 122 11.59 -35.14 -9.01
C ALA A 122 12.98 -35.24 -9.69
N TYR A 123 13.33 -34.27 -10.53
CA TYR A 123 14.68 -34.21 -11.09
C TYR A 123 15.71 -33.91 -10.00
N LEU A 124 15.45 -32.93 -9.10
CA LEU A 124 16.32 -32.61 -7.96
C LEU A 124 16.53 -33.79 -6.99
N GLU A 125 15.59 -34.72 -6.90
CA GLU A 125 15.73 -35.96 -6.11
C GLU A 125 16.73 -36.95 -6.74
N GLY A 126 16.96 -36.88 -8.05
CA GLY A 126 17.86 -37.77 -8.78
C GLY A 126 19.30 -37.25 -8.95
N ILE A 127 19.62 -36.08 -8.41
CA ILE A 127 20.93 -35.42 -8.55
C ILE A 127 21.76 -35.66 -7.28
N THR A 128 23.08 -35.79 -7.40
CA THR A 128 23.94 -36.02 -6.23
C THR A 128 24.13 -34.74 -5.39
N THR A 129 24.44 -34.90 -4.10
CA THR A 129 24.73 -33.77 -3.21
C THR A 129 25.89 -32.91 -3.73
N GLU A 130 26.94 -33.52 -4.30
CA GLU A 130 28.07 -32.78 -4.91
C GLU A 130 27.65 -31.91 -6.10
N GLN A 131 26.72 -32.41 -6.92
CA GLN A 131 26.16 -31.67 -8.06
C GLN A 131 25.26 -30.52 -7.59
N LEU A 132 24.49 -30.72 -6.51
CA LEU A 132 23.63 -29.69 -5.91
C LEU A 132 24.43 -28.59 -5.22
N GLN A 133 25.56 -28.91 -4.60
CA GLN A 133 26.46 -27.96 -3.98
C GLN A 133 27.33 -27.19 -4.99
N HIS A 134 27.26 -27.53 -6.29
CA HIS A 134 28.01 -26.82 -7.30
C HIS A 134 27.52 -25.36 -7.42
N PRO A 135 28.41 -24.35 -7.40
CA PRO A 135 28.03 -22.94 -7.32
C PRO A 135 26.99 -22.49 -8.37
N GLU A 136 27.13 -22.95 -9.61
CA GLU A 136 26.19 -22.60 -10.69
C GLU A 136 24.80 -23.22 -10.49
N VAL A 137 24.72 -24.43 -9.93
CA VAL A 137 23.45 -25.10 -9.62
C VAL A 137 22.79 -24.41 -8.43
N THR A 138 23.56 -24.10 -7.39
CA THR A 138 23.08 -23.31 -6.24
C THR A 138 22.56 -21.94 -6.69
N ALA A 139 23.29 -21.23 -7.56
CA ALA A 139 22.85 -19.94 -8.10
C ALA A 139 21.54 -20.06 -8.90
N LEU A 140 21.40 -21.10 -9.73
CA LEU A 140 20.17 -21.39 -10.46
C LEU A 140 18.99 -21.64 -9.49
N LEU A 141 19.21 -22.44 -8.45
CA LEU A 141 18.17 -22.78 -7.48
C LEU A 141 17.74 -21.56 -6.65
N THR A 142 18.69 -20.75 -6.19
CA THR A 142 18.41 -19.46 -5.54
C THR A 142 17.57 -18.56 -6.43
N ARG A 143 17.93 -18.43 -7.72
CA ARG A 143 17.15 -17.66 -8.71
C ARG A 143 15.73 -18.20 -8.87
N LEU A 144 15.55 -19.52 -8.92
CA LEU A 144 14.23 -20.14 -9.02
C LEU A 144 13.37 -19.89 -7.76
N VAL A 145 13.97 -19.90 -6.56
CA VAL A 145 13.28 -19.54 -5.32
C VAL A 145 12.81 -18.09 -5.39
N GLN A 146 13.69 -17.15 -5.74
CA GLN A 146 13.37 -15.73 -5.88
C GLN A 146 12.27 -15.47 -6.91
N GLN A 147 12.32 -16.12 -8.08
CA GLN A 147 11.28 -16.02 -9.11
C GLN A 147 9.91 -16.45 -8.59
N ASN A 148 9.86 -17.53 -7.79
CA ASN A 148 8.61 -17.99 -7.19
C ASN A 148 8.10 -17.04 -6.09
N LEU A 149 9.00 -16.41 -5.31
CA LEU A 149 8.61 -15.37 -4.36
C LEU A 149 7.97 -14.17 -5.05
N VAL A 150 8.58 -13.66 -6.13
CA VAL A 150 8.02 -12.55 -6.93
C VAL A 150 6.69 -12.94 -7.57
N SER A 151 6.55 -14.20 -7.99
CA SER A 151 5.33 -14.73 -8.60
C SER A 151 4.24 -15.12 -7.59
N LEU A 152 4.40 -14.79 -6.31
CA LEU A 152 3.46 -15.11 -5.21
C LEU A 152 3.25 -16.62 -4.97
N ASN A 153 4.18 -17.46 -5.44
CA ASN A 153 4.18 -18.91 -5.26
C ASN A 153 4.98 -19.29 -4.01
N TYR A 154 4.59 -18.76 -2.85
CA TYR A 154 5.38 -18.85 -1.62
C TYR A 154 5.59 -20.28 -1.12
N ASP A 155 4.59 -21.16 -1.22
CA ASP A 155 4.71 -22.57 -0.80
C ASP A 155 5.73 -23.33 -1.66
N VAL A 156 5.74 -23.02 -2.95
CA VAL A 156 6.67 -23.56 -3.94
C VAL A 156 8.09 -23.06 -3.66
N ALA A 157 8.26 -21.76 -3.41
CA ALA A 157 9.53 -21.16 -3.02
C ALA A 157 10.06 -21.77 -1.71
N HIS A 158 9.19 -21.98 -0.73
CA HIS A 158 9.53 -22.58 0.57
C HIS A 158 9.97 -24.04 0.43
N ALA A 159 9.22 -24.85 -0.31
CA ALA A 159 9.56 -26.24 -0.56
C ALA A 159 10.91 -26.38 -1.30
N LEU A 160 11.15 -25.52 -2.30
CA LEU A 160 12.40 -25.51 -3.05
C LEU A 160 13.59 -25.09 -2.17
N ALA A 161 13.47 -24.00 -1.41
CA ALA A 161 14.52 -23.53 -0.49
C ALA A 161 14.84 -24.58 0.59
N SER A 162 13.80 -25.22 1.15
CA SER A 162 13.96 -26.26 2.17
C SER A 162 14.72 -27.47 1.63
N ARG A 163 14.42 -27.86 0.38
CA ARG A 163 15.12 -28.97 -0.27
C ARG A 163 16.60 -28.66 -0.49
N CYS A 164 16.92 -27.45 -0.96
CA CYS A 164 18.30 -27.04 -1.20
C CYS A 164 19.11 -26.99 0.11
N LEU A 165 18.52 -26.49 1.19
CA LEU A 165 19.17 -26.42 2.51
C LEU A 165 19.42 -27.77 3.18
N LYS A 166 18.64 -28.81 2.86
CA LYS A 166 18.95 -30.17 3.34
C LYS A 166 20.30 -30.67 2.83
N GLU A 167 20.68 -30.22 1.63
CA GLU A 167 21.88 -30.66 0.93
C GLU A 167 23.05 -29.66 1.15
N ASP A 168 22.75 -28.39 1.49
CA ASP A 168 23.72 -27.36 1.86
C ASP A 168 23.22 -26.49 3.05
N PRO A 169 23.34 -26.98 4.30
CA PRO A 169 22.75 -26.32 5.48
C PRO A 169 23.39 -24.97 5.85
N GLU A 170 24.63 -24.73 5.42
CA GLU A 170 25.39 -23.52 5.75
C GLU A 170 25.08 -22.35 4.81
N ASN A 171 24.18 -22.56 3.83
CA ASN A 171 23.81 -21.55 2.85
C ASN A 171 22.90 -20.47 3.44
N THR A 172 23.52 -19.41 3.96
CA THR A 172 22.82 -18.29 4.61
C THR A 172 21.82 -17.57 3.70
N SER A 173 22.11 -17.48 2.39
CA SER A 173 21.21 -16.86 1.41
C SER A 173 19.92 -17.67 1.25
N LEU A 174 20.03 -18.99 1.07
CA LEU A 174 18.86 -19.88 0.97
C LEU A 174 18.09 -19.97 2.30
N LEU A 175 18.78 -19.93 3.44
CA LEU A 175 18.14 -19.87 4.76
C LEU A 175 17.27 -18.62 4.90
N ASN A 176 17.79 -17.48 4.48
CA ASN A 176 17.03 -16.23 4.49
C ASN A 176 15.79 -16.30 3.58
N LEU A 177 15.93 -16.85 2.36
CA LEU A 177 14.80 -17.05 1.44
C LEU A 177 13.78 -18.08 1.95
N LEU A 178 14.21 -19.09 2.70
CA LEU A 178 13.31 -20.05 3.36
C LEU A 178 12.42 -19.36 4.40
N LEU A 179 13.01 -18.48 5.22
CA LEU A 179 12.29 -17.72 6.24
C LEU A 179 11.33 -16.71 5.59
N ILE A 180 11.78 -15.99 4.55
CA ILE A 180 10.93 -15.06 3.78
C ILE A 180 9.73 -15.81 3.18
N SER A 181 9.97 -16.91 2.46
CA SER A 181 8.90 -17.68 1.80
C SER A 181 7.87 -18.21 2.80
N LYS A 182 8.32 -18.69 3.97
CA LYS A 182 7.42 -19.14 5.03
C LYS A 182 6.54 -18.00 5.54
N ASN A 183 7.15 -16.90 5.97
CA ASN A 183 6.43 -15.77 6.55
C ASN A 183 5.49 -15.09 5.53
N LEU A 184 5.86 -15.03 4.24
CA LEU A 184 4.97 -14.53 3.19
C LEU A 184 3.78 -15.48 2.92
N SER A 185 4.00 -16.80 2.96
CA SER A 185 2.89 -17.77 2.87
C SER A 185 1.93 -17.64 4.05
N ASP A 186 2.48 -17.58 5.27
CA ASP A 186 1.70 -17.44 6.50
C ASP A 186 0.93 -16.11 6.52
N ALA A 187 1.57 -14.99 6.18
CA ALA A 187 0.91 -13.70 6.03
C ALA A 187 -0.26 -13.75 5.03
N ARG A 188 -0.07 -14.39 3.88
CA ARG A 188 -1.12 -14.56 2.88
C ARG A 188 -2.29 -15.40 3.40
N ASN A 189 -2.00 -16.44 4.17
CA ASN A 189 -3.01 -17.31 4.76
C ASN A 189 -3.79 -16.61 5.88
N PHE A 190 -3.11 -15.83 6.72
CA PHE A 190 -3.75 -14.99 7.74
C PHE A 190 -4.65 -13.93 7.11
N TRP A 191 -4.19 -13.25 6.05
CA TRP A 191 -5.00 -12.29 5.28
C TRP A 191 -6.30 -12.92 4.76
N LYS A 192 -6.21 -14.11 4.12
CA LYS A 192 -7.39 -14.83 3.61
C LYS A 192 -8.38 -15.23 4.72
N LYS A 193 -7.90 -15.42 5.94
CA LYS A 193 -8.74 -15.76 7.12
C LYS A 193 -9.27 -14.52 7.84
N GLY A 194 -8.86 -13.31 7.45
CA GLY A 194 -9.20 -12.08 8.16
C GLY A 194 -8.42 -11.87 9.47
N ASP A 195 -7.33 -12.62 9.69
CA ASP A 195 -6.46 -12.44 10.85
C ASP A 195 -5.38 -11.40 10.54
N TYR A 196 -5.71 -10.13 10.77
CA TYR A 196 -4.79 -9.03 10.49
C TYR A 196 -3.64 -8.93 11.50
N GLY A 197 -3.82 -9.45 12.72
CA GLY A 197 -2.76 -9.51 13.72
C GLY A 197 -1.64 -10.43 13.26
N GLY A 198 -1.99 -11.68 12.92
CA GLY A 198 -1.03 -12.66 12.38
C GLY A 198 -0.40 -12.19 11.07
N CYS A 199 -1.17 -11.55 10.19
CA CYS A 199 -0.62 -10.97 8.97
C CYS A 199 0.42 -9.88 9.27
N LYS A 200 0.13 -8.96 10.20
CA LYS A 200 1.05 -7.88 10.57
C LYS A 200 2.35 -8.43 11.14
N ASP A 201 2.27 -9.41 12.04
CA ASP A 201 3.44 -10.02 12.68
C ASP A 201 4.34 -10.69 11.63
N CYS A 202 3.77 -11.51 10.74
CA CYS A 202 4.54 -12.14 9.66
C CYS A 202 5.18 -11.11 8.70
N THR A 203 4.47 -10.03 8.35
CA THR A 203 5.07 -8.97 7.50
C THR A 203 6.17 -8.19 8.23
N ALA A 204 6.09 -8.02 9.54
CA ALA A 204 7.15 -7.41 10.34
C ALA A 204 8.40 -8.29 10.34
N ASP A 205 8.25 -9.60 10.49
CA ASP A 205 9.37 -10.55 10.41
C ASP A 205 10.05 -10.50 9.05
N VAL A 206 9.28 -10.44 7.94
CA VAL A 206 9.86 -10.33 6.59
C VAL A 206 10.66 -9.03 6.43
N LYS A 207 10.24 -7.91 7.01
CA LYS A 207 10.99 -6.64 6.93
C LYS A 207 12.35 -6.69 7.63
N MET A 208 12.51 -7.56 8.62
CA MET A 208 13.78 -7.72 9.33
C MET A 208 14.78 -8.62 8.57
N LEU A 209 14.31 -9.35 7.56
CA LEU A 209 15.12 -10.25 6.75
C LEU A 209 15.78 -9.49 5.60
N GLN A 210 17.00 -9.89 5.25
CA GLN A 210 17.72 -9.29 4.12
C GLN A 210 16.92 -9.44 2.84
N ASP A 211 16.76 -8.37 2.06
CA ASP A 211 15.95 -8.32 0.83
C ASP A 211 14.46 -8.69 1.02
N GLY A 212 13.99 -8.92 2.24
CA GLY A 212 12.61 -9.33 2.51
C GLY A 212 11.60 -8.28 2.07
N TYR A 213 11.97 -7.00 2.14
CA TYR A 213 11.14 -5.89 1.68
C TYR A 213 10.74 -6.00 0.21
N LEU A 214 11.66 -6.44 -0.65
CA LEU A 214 11.42 -6.59 -2.08
C LEU A 214 10.25 -7.56 -2.36
N PHE A 215 10.26 -8.70 -1.69
CA PHE A 215 9.23 -9.73 -1.85
C PHE A 215 7.94 -9.37 -1.12
N LEU A 216 8.05 -8.63 -0.01
CA LEU A 216 6.91 -8.08 0.71
C LEU A 216 6.10 -7.13 -0.17
N THR A 217 6.75 -6.27 -0.97
CA THR A 217 6.05 -5.35 -1.89
C THR A 217 5.12 -6.09 -2.84
N CYS A 218 5.53 -7.24 -3.39
CA CYS A 218 4.67 -8.08 -4.23
C CYS A 218 3.42 -8.59 -3.46
N LEU A 219 3.59 -9.00 -2.21
CA LEU A 219 2.47 -9.43 -1.35
C LEU A 219 1.51 -8.27 -1.05
N LEU A 220 2.05 -7.11 -0.67
CA LEU A 220 1.26 -5.93 -0.35
C LEU A 220 0.48 -5.43 -1.56
N GLN A 221 1.09 -5.44 -2.76
CA GLN A 221 0.39 -5.15 -4.01
C GLN A 221 -0.78 -6.11 -4.25
N TRP A 222 -0.57 -7.40 -3.99
CA TRP A 222 -1.63 -8.40 -4.10
C TRP A 222 -2.77 -8.12 -3.11
N PHE A 223 -2.48 -7.90 -1.82
CA PHE A 223 -3.50 -7.53 -0.83
C PHE A 223 -4.30 -6.30 -1.25
N PHE A 224 -3.61 -5.27 -1.76
CA PHE A 224 -4.25 -4.04 -2.19
C PHE A 224 -5.18 -4.27 -3.39
N THR A 225 -4.72 -5.06 -4.35
CA THR A 225 -5.50 -5.43 -5.54
C THR A 225 -6.74 -6.24 -5.17
N GLU A 226 -6.65 -7.12 -4.18
CA GLU A 226 -7.82 -7.85 -3.66
C GLU A 226 -8.81 -6.89 -2.96
N ALA A 227 -8.33 -5.95 -2.15
CA ALA A 227 -9.18 -4.93 -1.54
C ALA A 227 -9.91 -4.06 -2.59
N GLU A 228 -9.24 -3.71 -3.69
CA GLU A 228 -9.86 -2.99 -4.82
C GLU A 228 -10.93 -3.81 -5.53
N LYS A 229 -10.68 -5.11 -5.79
CA LYS A 229 -11.67 -6.00 -6.42
C LYS A 229 -12.91 -6.17 -5.55
N GLU A 230 -12.72 -6.29 -4.25
CA GLU A 230 -13.79 -6.38 -3.27
C GLU A 230 -14.49 -5.04 -3.02
N GLN A 231 -13.93 -3.93 -3.52
CA GLN A 231 -14.41 -2.57 -3.27
C GLN A 231 -14.52 -2.28 -1.75
N ASP A 232 -13.50 -2.72 -1.01
CA ASP A 232 -13.42 -2.62 0.44
C ASP A 232 -12.25 -1.70 0.83
N CYS A 233 -12.55 -0.42 1.02
CA CYS A 233 -11.54 0.55 1.42
C CYS A 233 -10.97 0.30 2.83
N PHE A 234 -11.70 -0.38 3.71
CA PHE A 234 -11.24 -0.66 5.07
C PHE A 234 -10.14 -1.72 5.05
N LYS A 235 -10.26 -2.73 4.18
CA LYS A 235 -9.15 -3.64 3.86
C LYS A 235 -7.98 -2.88 3.24
N GLY A 236 -8.23 -1.98 2.29
CA GLY A 236 -7.18 -1.13 1.69
C GLY A 236 -6.40 -0.32 2.74
N ASN A 237 -7.12 0.31 3.68
CA ASN A 237 -6.52 1.04 4.82
C ASN A 237 -5.67 0.13 5.72
N ARG A 238 -6.09 -1.12 5.92
CA ARG A 238 -5.27 -2.11 6.66
C ARG A 238 -3.99 -2.45 5.91
N VAL A 239 -4.03 -2.60 4.58
CA VAL A 239 -2.80 -2.81 3.78
C VAL A 239 -1.86 -1.61 3.91
N LEU A 240 -2.38 -0.39 3.84
CA LEU A 240 -1.56 0.83 4.00
C LEU A 240 -0.78 0.86 5.31
N LYS A 241 -1.36 0.33 6.40
CA LYS A 241 -0.68 0.24 7.71
C LYS A 241 0.47 -0.77 7.72
N LEU A 242 0.58 -1.64 6.72
CA LEU A 242 1.67 -2.60 6.57
C LEU A 242 2.86 -2.04 5.79
N PHE A 243 2.73 -0.89 5.10
CA PHE A 243 3.85 -0.24 4.43
C PHE A 243 4.78 0.48 5.43
N SER A 244 6.06 0.63 5.07
CA SER A 244 6.91 1.60 5.78
C SER A 244 6.51 3.02 5.39
N ARG A 245 6.73 3.99 6.28
CA ARG A 245 6.50 5.42 5.94
C ARG A 245 7.42 5.90 4.83
N ASP A 246 8.60 5.28 4.74
CA ASP A 246 9.62 5.62 3.75
C ASP A 246 9.51 4.73 2.49
N ASP A 247 8.39 4.02 2.29
CA ASP A 247 8.21 3.23 1.06
C ASP A 247 8.01 4.17 -0.14
N PRO A 248 8.84 4.07 -1.20
CA PRO A 248 8.72 4.93 -2.38
C PRO A 248 7.41 4.73 -3.17
N ASN A 249 6.73 3.59 -3.01
CA ASN A 249 5.45 3.29 -3.64
C ASN A 249 4.25 3.73 -2.77
N LEU A 250 4.46 4.10 -1.50
CA LEU A 250 3.38 4.50 -0.61
C LEU A 250 2.50 5.64 -1.19
N PRO A 251 3.05 6.67 -1.86
CA PRO A 251 2.23 7.70 -2.50
C PRO A 251 1.22 7.14 -3.51
N GLU A 252 1.63 6.17 -4.34
CA GLU A 252 0.74 5.51 -5.31
C GLU A 252 -0.37 4.75 -4.60
N TYR A 253 -0.01 3.94 -3.58
CA TYR A 253 -1.00 3.17 -2.82
C TYR A 253 -1.97 4.06 -2.05
N LEU A 254 -1.53 5.23 -1.56
CA LEU A 254 -2.41 6.22 -0.94
C LEU A 254 -3.43 6.77 -1.95
N GLN A 255 -2.99 7.09 -3.18
CA GLN A 255 -3.89 7.54 -4.23
C GLN A 255 -4.92 6.45 -4.61
N ARG A 256 -4.46 5.20 -4.73
CA ARG A 256 -5.34 4.05 -4.99
C ARG A 256 -6.32 3.81 -3.85
N ALA A 257 -5.90 4.00 -2.60
CA ALA A 257 -6.76 3.87 -1.42
C ALA A 257 -7.86 4.93 -1.41
N HIS A 258 -7.51 6.17 -1.75
CA HIS A 258 -8.48 7.25 -1.90
C HIS A 258 -9.56 6.90 -2.93
N LYS A 259 -9.16 6.40 -4.11
CA LYS A 259 -10.09 5.97 -5.15
C LYS A 259 -10.96 4.79 -4.71
N THR A 260 -10.38 3.83 -4.00
CA THR A 260 -11.11 2.67 -3.44
C THR A 260 -12.14 3.14 -2.42
N ARG A 261 -11.77 4.11 -1.56
CA ARG A 261 -12.67 4.74 -0.60
C ARG A 261 -13.84 5.44 -1.27
N GLU A 262 -13.59 6.27 -2.28
CA GLU A 262 -14.66 6.91 -3.06
C GLU A 262 -15.61 5.88 -3.67
N THR A 263 -15.05 4.81 -4.25
CA THR A 263 -15.82 3.72 -4.86
C THR A 263 -16.69 3.01 -3.82
N THR A 264 -16.10 2.66 -2.67
CA THR A 264 -16.80 2.02 -1.54
C THR A 264 -17.94 2.91 -1.05
N PHE A 265 -17.68 4.20 -0.84
CA PHE A 265 -18.67 5.15 -0.32
C PHE A 265 -19.83 5.34 -1.31
N ASN A 266 -19.53 5.43 -2.61
CA ASN A 266 -20.55 5.56 -3.65
C ASN A 266 -21.39 4.28 -3.79
N LEU A 267 -20.77 3.10 -3.67
CA LEU A 267 -21.48 1.82 -3.69
C LEU A 267 -22.45 1.72 -2.51
N VAL A 268 -21.96 1.99 -1.30
CA VAL A 268 -22.79 1.94 -0.08
C VAL A 268 -23.91 2.97 -0.14
N GLY A 269 -23.62 4.21 -0.55
CA GLY A 269 -24.65 5.24 -0.73
C GLY A 269 -25.71 4.84 -1.76
N LYS A 270 -25.33 4.12 -2.82
CA LYS A 270 -26.30 3.53 -3.76
C LYS A 270 -27.15 2.45 -3.10
N ILE A 271 -26.56 1.55 -2.30
CA ILE A 271 -27.30 0.52 -1.58
C ILE A 271 -28.33 1.17 -0.64
N PHE A 272 -27.97 2.23 0.09
CA PHE A 272 -28.91 2.97 0.94
C PHE A 272 -30.06 3.62 0.14
N LYS A 273 -29.78 4.15 -1.05
CA LYS A 273 -30.80 4.71 -1.95
C LYS A 273 -31.76 3.65 -2.48
N ASP A 274 -31.25 2.46 -2.79
CA ASP A 274 -32.05 1.35 -3.29
C ASP A 274 -32.83 0.65 -2.15
N SER A 275 -32.22 0.54 -0.96
CA SER A 275 -32.80 -0.09 0.24
C SER A 275 -32.09 0.34 1.52
N HIS A 276 -32.80 1.06 2.38
CA HIS A 276 -32.30 1.45 3.71
C HIS A 276 -31.86 0.24 4.55
N THR A 277 -32.69 -0.82 4.61
CA THR A 277 -32.39 -2.04 5.36
C THR A 277 -31.08 -2.69 4.89
N ALA A 278 -30.89 -2.86 3.58
CA ALA A 278 -29.67 -3.44 3.04
C ALA A 278 -28.44 -2.54 3.31
N GLY A 279 -28.61 -1.22 3.25
CA GLY A 279 -27.56 -0.26 3.60
C GLY A 279 -27.13 -0.38 5.06
N MET A 280 -28.09 -0.50 5.98
CA MET A 280 -27.82 -0.68 7.41
C MET A 280 -27.16 -2.02 7.72
N GLU A 281 -27.57 -3.11 7.06
CA GLU A 281 -26.90 -4.41 7.16
C GLU A 281 -25.44 -4.31 6.72
N GLN A 282 -25.17 -3.64 5.59
CA GLN A 282 -23.82 -3.43 5.09
C GLN A 282 -22.97 -2.56 6.05
N LEU A 283 -23.54 -1.48 6.60
CA LEU A 283 -22.85 -0.61 7.56
C LEU A 283 -22.49 -1.36 8.86
N LYS A 284 -23.44 -2.13 9.41
CA LYS A 284 -23.21 -2.97 10.60
C LYS A 284 -22.17 -4.05 10.34
N LYS A 285 -22.19 -4.66 9.15
CA LYS A 285 -21.17 -5.61 8.74
C LYS A 285 -19.78 -4.97 8.78
N PHE A 286 -19.60 -3.81 8.15
CA PHE A 286 -18.32 -3.11 8.19
C PHE A 286 -17.89 -2.75 9.61
N GLN A 287 -18.80 -2.27 10.45
CA GLN A 287 -18.50 -1.97 11.86
C GLN A 287 -18.06 -3.23 12.63
N SER A 288 -18.67 -4.38 12.37
CA SER A 288 -18.28 -5.63 13.02
C SER A 288 -16.92 -6.16 12.54
N GLU A 289 -16.60 -5.99 11.26
CA GLU A 289 -15.35 -6.46 10.64
C GLU A 289 -14.18 -5.47 10.87
N HIS A 290 -14.50 -4.20 11.14
CA HIS A 290 -13.56 -3.08 11.24
C HIS A 290 -13.94 -2.06 12.35
N PRO A 291 -14.03 -2.48 13.63
CA PRO A 291 -14.62 -1.66 14.71
C PRO A 291 -13.92 -0.33 15.00
N ASP A 292 -12.63 -0.22 14.65
CA ASP A 292 -11.81 0.97 14.94
C ASP A 292 -11.52 1.83 13.68
N ASP A 293 -12.18 1.55 12.55
CA ASP A 293 -11.91 2.28 11.31
C ASP A 293 -12.73 3.58 11.25
N THR A 294 -12.02 4.71 11.25
CA THR A 294 -12.63 6.05 11.25
C THR A 294 -13.34 6.37 9.95
N ASP A 295 -13.04 5.70 8.84
CA ASP A 295 -13.76 5.91 7.58
C ASP A 295 -15.19 5.33 7.64
N ILE A 296 -15.50 4.41 8.57
CA ILE A 296 -16.89 3.95 8.81
C ILE A 296 -17.72 5.08 9.39
N LEU A 297 -17.15 5.82 10.35
CA LEU A 297 -17.80 6.99 10.93
C LEU A 297 -18.09 8.02 9.85
N ARG A 298 -17.12 8.30 8.98
CA ARG A 298 -17.30 9.25 7.85
C ARG A 298 -18.31 8.78 6.83
N LEU A 299 -18.40 7.48 6.57
CA LEU A 299 -19.39 6.90 5.68
C LEU A 299 -20.80 7.07 6.25
N ALA A 300 -20.99 6.73 7.54
CA ALA A 300 -22.26 6.90 8.23
C ALA A 300 -22.64 8.39 8.36
N GLU A 301 -21.68 9.25 8.68
CA GLU A 301 -21.85 10.70 8.75
C GLU A 301 -22.38 11.24 7.42
N LYS A 302 -21.71 10.93 6.30
CA LYS A 302 -22.15 11.33 4.95
C LYS A 302 -23.56 10.82 4.64
N GLN A 303 -23.86 9.57 5.00
CA GLN A 303 -25.16 8.98 4.71
C GLN A 303 -26.29 9.62 5.53
N ALA A 304 -26.04 9.91 6.81
CA ALA A 304 -26.99 10.61 7.66
C ALA A 304 -27.20 12.07 7.22
N GLU A 305 -26.15 12.75 6.76
CA GLU A 305 -26.26 14.07 6.12
C GLU A 305 -27.16 14.02 4.87
N GLU A 306 -26.99 13.02 3.99
CA GLU A 306 -27.86 12.83 2.81
C GLU A 306 -29.35 12.65 3.20
N TYR A 307 -29.64 11.93 4.29
CA TYR A 307 -31.00 11.79 4.82
C TYR A 307 -31.54 13.10 5.41
N LEU A 308 -30.71 13.85 6.14
CA LEU A 308 -31.10 15.15 6.69
C LEU A 308 -31.40 16.18 5.60
N GLU A 309 -30.63 16.20 4.51
CA GLU A 309 -30.92 17.04 3.33
C GLU A 309 -32.27 16.69 2.69
N ALA A 310 -32.66 15.41 2.75
CA ALA A 310 -33.98 14.93 2.33
C ALA A 310 -35.09 15.11 3.39
N MET A 311 -34.78 15.74 4.54
CA MET A 311 -35.69 15.90 5.70
C MET A 311 -36.17 14.58 6.31
N ASP A 312 -35.40 13.51 6.13
CA ASP A 312 -35.64 12.17 6.66
C ASP A 312 -34.87 11.97 7.98
N THR A 313 -35.43 12.54 9.06
CA THR A 313 -34.80 12.52 10.39
C THR A 313 -34.78 11.13 11.03
N GLU A 314 -35.70 10.24 10.66
CA GLU A 314 -35.78 8.87 11.17
C GLU A 314 -34.57 8.05 10.70
N HIS A 315 -34.36 7.94 9.39
CA HIS A 315 -33.21 7.19 8.86
C HIS A 315 -31.87 7.86 9.17
N ALA A 316 -31.81 9.20 9.25
CA ALA A 316 -30.61 9.89 9.69
C ALA A 316 -30.20 9.50 11.13
N ARG A 317 -31.17 9.40 12.05
CA ARG A 317 -30.94 8.94 13.42
C ARG A 317 -30.45 7.50 13.44
N GLU A 318 -31.12 6.60 12.73
CA GLU A 318 -30.75 5.17 12.73
C GLU A 318 -29.31 4.94 12.26
N VAL A 319 -28.90 5.64 11.20
CA VAL A 319 -27.52 5.59 10.69
C VAL A 319 -26.53 6.12 11.74
N ALA A 320 -26.83 7.26 12.36
CA ALA A 320 -25.98 7.87 13.39
C ALA A 320 -25.85 7.00 14.65
N GLU A 321 -26.95 6.38 15.09
CA GLU A 321 -26.98 5.47 16.24
C GLU A 321 -26.20 4.19 16.01
N ALA A 322 -26.22 3.63 14.79
CA ALA A 322 -25.46 2.42 14.46
C ALA A 322 -23.97 2.60 14.74
N VAL A 323 -23.42 3.79 14.47
CA VAL A 323 -22.00 4.09 14.67
C VAL A 323 -21.72 4.96 15.91
N ARG A 324 -22.74 5.27 16.71
CA ARG A 324 -22.65 6.12 17.92
C ARG A 324 -22.05 7.51 17.66
N LEU A 325 -22.56 8.19 16.63
CA LEU A 325 -22.22 9.59 16.34
C LEU A 325 -23.06 10.54 17.22
N ASP A 326 -22.69 10.66 18.50
CA ASP A 326 -23.48 11.37 19.52
C ASP A 326 -23.89 12.80 19.12
N SER A 327 -23.00 13.59 18.53
CA SER A 327 -23.33 14.96 18.11
C SER A 327 -24.31 15.03 16.95
N LEU A 328 -24.31 14.04 16.07
CA LEU A 328 -25.29 13.93 15.00
C LEU A 328 -26.65 13.45 15.53
N ILE A 329 -26.64 12.52 16.50
CA ILE A 329 -27.85 12.05 17.20
C ILE A 329 -28.54 13.24 17.90
N ASP A 330 -27.78 14.05 18.63
CA ASP A 330 -28.28 15.25 19.31
C ASP A 330 -28.87 16.26 18.32
N LEU A 331 -28.20 16.50 17.19
CA LEU A 331 -28.67 17.38 16.13
C LEU A 331 -30.00 16.89 15.55
N VAL A 332 -30.10 15.60 15.22
CA VAL A 332 -31.33 15.00 14.68
C VAL A 332 -32.49 15.10 15.68
N ALA A 333 -32.23 14.90 16.97
CA ALA A 333 -33.24 15.08 18.02
C ALA A 333 -33.76 16.52 18.11
N ALA A 334 -32.87 17.53 18.02
CA ALA A 334 -33.28 18.93 17.98
C ALA A 334 -34.10 19.28 16.72
N LEU A 335 -33.77 18.68 15.56
CA LEU A 335 -34.54 18.87 14.33
C LEU A 335 -35.96 18.25 14.44
N ASP A 336 -36.10 17.09 15.10
CA ASP A 336 -37.41 16.51 15.40
C ASP A 336 -38.25 17.40 16.34
N GLU A 337 -37.62 18.02 17.34
CA GLU A 337 -38.29 19.00 18.21
C GLU A 337 -38.82 20.20 17.41
N VAL A 338 -38.04 20.72 16.44
CA VAL A 338 -38.46 21.80 15.53
C VAL A 338 -39.64 21.35 14.67
N LYS A 339 -39.57 20.16 14.08
CA LYS A 339 -40.64 19.59 13.25
C LYS A 339 -41.94 19.43 14.05
N ALA A 340 -41.85 18.88 15.26
CA ALA A 340 -43.01 18.72 16.14
C ALA A 340 -43.62 20.07 16.57
N ALA A 341 -42.80 21.09 16.83
CA ALA A 341 -43.27 22.44 17.14
C ALA A 341 -43.95 23.10 15.92
N PHE A 342 -43.42 22.86 14.72
CA PHE A 342 -44.03 23.33 13.46
C PHE A 342 -45.42 22.73 13.25
N GLU A 343 -45.54 21.40 13.39
CA GLU A 343 -46.81 20.67 13.24
C GLU A 343 -47.86 21.14 14.25
N LYS A 344 -47.44 21.43 15.50
CA LYS A 344 -48.29 21.95 16.57
C LYS A 344 -48.59 23.45 16.45
N ARG A 345 -47.99 24.15 15.48
CA ARG A 345 -48.07 25.61 15.31
C ARG A 345 -47.69 26.37 16.58
N ASP A 346 -46.65 25.91 17.27
CA ASP A 346 -46.12 26.53 18.48
C ASP A 346 -44.93 27.45 18.15
N PRO A 347 -45.15 28.79 18.05
CA PRO A 347 -44.08 29.72 17.71
C PRO A 347 -43.00 29.83 18.78
N ALA A 348 -43.31 29.56 20.06
CA ALA A 348 -42.32 29.58 21.12
C ALA A 348 -41.42 28.33 21.04
N GLY A 349 -42.02 27.16 20.83
CA GLY A 349 -41.33 25.89 20.58
C GLY A 349 -40.45 25.94 19.32
N LEU A 350 -40.94 26.54 18.24
CA LEU A 350 -40.17 26.73 17.00
C LEU A 350 -38.90 27.57 17.23
N LYS A 351 -39.02 28.67 17.96
CA LYS A 351 -37.88 29.56 18.25
C LYS A 351 -36.85 28.87 19.14
N ALA A 352 -37.31 28.15 20.17
CA ALA A 352 -36.43 27.42 21.08
C ALA A 352 -35.73 26.24 20.39
N GLY A 353 -36.48 25.43 19.63
CA GLY A 353 -35.93 24.31 18.87
C GLY A 353 -34.93 24.76 17.81
N ALA A 354 -35.24 25.84 17.06
CA ALA A 354 -34.33 26.36 16.04
C ALA A 354 -33.02 26.90 16.63
N LEU A 355 -33.08 27.53 17.81
CA LEU A 355 -31.89 27.98 18.52
C LEU A 355 -31.01 26.78 18.92
N LYS A 356 -31.62 25.75 19.54
CA LYS A 356 -30.92 24.52 19.95
C LYS A 356 -30.32 23.77 18.75
N ALA A 357 -31.06 23.64 17.65
CA ALA A 357 -30.57 23.01 16.43
C ALA A 357 -29.38 23.76 15.83
N ASN A 358 -29.41 25.10 15.81
CA ASN A 358 -28.28 25.92 15.34
C ASN A 358 -27.04 25.77 16.23
N GLU A 359 -27.20 25.73 17.56
CA GLU A 359 -26.10 25.51 18.50
C GLU A 359 -25.47 24.13 18.31
N LEU A 360 -26.29 23.08 18.18
CA LEU A 360 -25.84 21.71 17.96
C LEU A 360 -25.21 21.53 16.57
N GLN A 361 -25.74 22.19 15.54
CA GLN A 361 -25.15 22.18 14.21
C GLN A 361 -23.76 22.83 14.22
N ALA A 362 -23.60 23.97 14.92
CA ALA A 362 -22.31 24.61 15.07
C ALA A 362 -21.31 23.70 15.83
N ARG A 363 -21.75 23.03 16.89
CA ARG A 363 -20.93 22.08 17.65
C ARG A 363 -20.51 20.89 16.78
N TYR A 364 -21.45 20.27 16.07
CA TYR A 364 -21.18 19.17 15.15
C TYR A 364 -20.17 19.57 14.06
N GLN A 365 -20.31 20.76 13.48
CA GLN A 365 -19.34 21.28 12.49
C GLN A 365 -17.93 21.51 13.06
N VAL A 366 -17.81 21.80 14.37
CA VAL A 366 -16.53 21.92 15.05
C VAL A 366 -15.93 20.55 15.33
N GLU A 367 -16.71 19.59 15.82
CA GLU A 367 -16.24 18.21 16.11
C GLU A 367 -15.84 17.43 14.84
N ARG A 368 -16.39 17.81 13.68
CA ARG A 368 -16.05 17.25 12.37
C ARG A 368 -14.66 17.65 11.85
N ARG A 369 -14.13 18.80 12.26
CA ARG A 369 -12.83 19.33 11.80
C ARG A 369 -11.69 18.72 12.59
#